data_AF-A0A483VW72-F1
#
_entry.id   AF-A0A483VW72-F1
#
_cell.length_a   1.000
_cell.length_b   1.000
_cell.length_c   1.000
_cell.angle_alpha   90.00
_cell.angle_beta   90.00
_cell.angle_gamma   90.00
#
_symmetry.space_group_name_H-M   'P 1'
#
loop_
_entity.id
_entity.type
_entity.pdbx_description
1 polymer ?
#
loop_
_entity_poly.entity_id
_entity_poly.type
_entity_poly.pdbx_seq_one_letter_code
_entity_poly.pdbx_strand_id
1 'polypeptide(L)'
;MKQLTFKNNYRSFTNNHERVWGERVDFESTPDLLVETVYAARSALYFWDQNNLFSSADNGIGRAVSDSITRIVNLYDNHYEDRHNNLIRFLQEGIFDEIFLNIDVFICLFCKAIICSRFKIINF
;
A
#
# COMPACT_ATOMS: atom_id res chain seq x y z
N MET A 1 10.09 3.19 -1.58
CA MET A 1 8.98 2.97 -2.54
C MET A 1 9.22 1.60 -3.15
N LYS A 2 8.36 0.61 -2.91
CA LYS A 2 8.37 -0.61 -3.72
C LYS A 2 7.43 -0.36 -4.89
N GLN A 3 8.03 -0.31 -6.07
CA GLN A 3 7.35 -0.14 -7.34
C GLN A 3 6.55 -1.41 -7.65
N LEU A 4 5.40 -1.31 -8.30
CA LEU A 4 4.85 -2.44 -9.05
C LEU A 4 5.95 -2.88 -10.02
N THR A 5 6.55 -4.03 -9.78
CA THR A 5 7.52 -4.61 -10.69
C THR A 5 6.81 -5.57 -11.63
N PHE A 6 7.36 -5.76 -12.83
CA PHE A 6 6.85 -6.62 -13.91
C PHE A 6 5.72 -6.05 -14.78
N LYS A 7 5.91 -6.19 -16.11
CA LYS A 7 5.04 -5.69 -17.19
C LYS A 7 3.57 -6.11 -17.05
N ASN A 8 3.31 -7.33 -16.59
CA ASN A 8 1.96 -7.85 -16.38
C ASN A 8 1.21 -7.10 -15.25
N ASN A 9 1.93 -6.62 -14.24
CA ASN A 9 1.36 -5.86 -13.15
C ASN A 9 0.93 -4.46 -13.60
N TYR A 10 1.71 -3.82 -14.48
CA TYR A 10 1.35 -2.54 -15.09
C TYR A 10 0.08 -2.65 -15.94
N ARG A 11 -0.02 -3.66 -16.82
CA ARG A 11 -1.22 -3.88 -17.64
C ARG A 11 -2.47 -4.12 -16.79
N SER A 12 -2.34 -4.95 -15.76
CA SER A 12 -3.45 -5.27 -14.87
C SER A 12 -3.87 -4.05 -14.05
N PHE A 13 -2.91 -3.23 -13.63
CA PHE A 13 -3.19 -1.95 -12.98
C PHE A 13 -3.85 -0.95 -13.94
N THR A 14 -3.40 -0.81 -15.20
CA THR A 14 -4.05 0.02 -16.24
C THR A 14 -5.54 -0.30 -16.35
N ASN A 15 -5.89 -1.58 -16.50
CA ASN A 15 -7.29 -2.01 -16.64
C ASN A 15 -8.10 -1.76 -15.36
N ASN A 16 -7.52 -2.03 -14.19
CA ASN A 16 -8.18 -1.78 -12.91
C ASN A 16 -8.39 -0.29 -12.67
N HIS A 17 -7.38 0.53 -13.02
CA HIS A 17 -7.40 1.96 -12.81
C HIS A 17 -8.51 2.64 -13.61
N GLU A 18 -8.66 2.27 -14.89
CA GLU A 18 -9.75 2.73 -15.75
C GLU A 18 -11.11 2.33 -15.16
N ARG A 19 -11.25 1.11 -14.65
CA ARG A 19 -12.50 0.62 -14.06
C ARG A 19 -12.87 1.31 -12.74
N VAL A 20 -11.90 1.54 -11.86
CA VAL A 20 -12.15 2.05 -10.49
C VAL A 20 -12.22 3.58 -10.47
N TRP A 21 -11.37 4.27 -11.23
CA TRP A 21 -11.29 5.74 -11.23
C TRP A 21 -11.82 6.40 -12.51
N GLY A 22 -12.27 5.62 -13.51
CA GLY A 22 -12.82 6.17 -14.75
C GLY A 22 -11.77 6.84 -15.65
N GLU A 23 -10.49 6.64 -15.36
CA GLU A 23 -9.37 7.32 -15.99
C GLU A 23 -8.45 6.30 -16.68
N ARG A 24 -8.34 6.39 -17.99
CA ARG A 24 -7.48 5.48 -18.76
C ARG A 24 -6.07 6.05 -18.89
N VAL A 25 -5.12 5.45 -18.17
CA VAL A 25 -3.69 5.75 -18.25
C VAL A 25 -2.94 4.44 -18.51
N ASP A 26 -2.12 4.40 -19.56
CA ASP A 26 -1.36 3.21 -19.91
C ASP A 26 -0.01 3.16 -19.17
N PHE A 27 -0.06 2.67 -17.93
CA PHE A 27 1.13 2.53 -17.08
C PHE A 27 2.14 1.49 -17.59
N GLU A 28 1.80 0.65 -18.58
CA GLU A 28 2.75 -0.24 -19.24
C GLU A 28 3.67 0.57 -20.17
N SER A 29 3.10 1.59 -20.83
CA SER A 29 3.82 2.52 -21.71
C SER A 29 4.49 3.67 -20.95
N THR A 30 3.92 4.10 -19.82
CA THR A 30 4.40 5.24 -19.02
C THR A 30 4.57 4.87 -17.53
N PRO A 31 5.45 3.91 -17.19
CA PRO A 31 5.63 3.44 -15.82
C PRO A 31 6.12 4.53 -14.85
N ASP A 32 6.80 5.56 -15.36
CA ASP A 32 7.31 6.68 -14.56
C ASP A 32 6.20 7.46 -13.84
N LEU A 33 4.96 7.44 -14.35
CA LEU A 33 3.82 8.07 -13.68
C LEU A 33 3.56 7.47 -12.28
N LEU A 34 4.00 6.24 -12.01
CA LEU A 34 3.84 5.64 -10.68
C LEU A 34 4.67 6.32 -9.58
N VAL A 35 5.56 7.26 -9.90
CA VAL A 35 6.22 8.10 -8.90
C VAL A 35 5.38 9.30 -8.48
N GLU A 36 4.39 9.69 -9.28
CA GLU A 36 3.46 10.76 -8.94
C GLU A 36 2.55 10.32 -7.80
N THR A 37 2.30 11.22 -6.85
CA THR A 37 1.66 10.88 -5.57
C THR A 37 0.32 10.19 -5.73
N VAL A 38 -0.51 10.64 -6.67
CA VAL A 38 -1.85 10.09 -6.91
C VAL A 38 -1.75 8.65 -7.44
N TYR A 39 -0.94 8.41 -8.46
CA TYR A 39 -0.78 7.07 -9.05
C TYR A 39 0.01 6.11 -8.16
N ALA A 40 0.96 6.61 -7.38
CA ALA A 40 1.64 5.85 -6.33
C ALA A 40 0.65 5.34 -5.27
N ALA A 41 -0.27 6.20 -4.82
CA ALA A 41 -1.29 5.81 -3.85
C ALA A 41 -2.29 4.80 -4.44
N ARG A 42 -2.81 5.07 -5.65
CA ARG A 42 -3.76 4.18 -6.34
C ARG A 42 -3.15 2.80 -6.64
N SER A 43 -1.90 2.76 -7.08
CA SER A 43 -1.20 1.49 -7.34
C SER A 43 -0.94 0.68 -6.06
N ALA A 44 -0.67 1.33 -4.93
CA ALA A 44 -0.55 0.67 -3.64
C ALA A 44 -1.89 0.08 -3.17
N LEU A 45 -3.00 0.82 -3.33
CA LEU A 45 -4.36 0.32 -3.03
C LEU A 45 -4.74 -0.86 -3.93
N TYR A 46 -4.44 -0.78 -5.23
CA TYR A 46 -4.63 -1.88 -6.16
C TYR A 46 -3.86 -3.13 -5.74
N PHE A 47 -2.56 -3.00 -5.41
CA PHE A 47 -1.75 -4.14 -4.96
C PHE A 47 -2.35 -4.77 -3.70
N TRP A 48 -2.83 -3.95 -2.78
CA TRP A 48 -3.46 -4.40 -1.53
C TRP A 48 -4.72 -5.21 -1.76
N ASP A 49 -5.62 -4.69 -2.60
CA ASP A 49 -6.88 -5.34 -2.97
C ASP A 49 -6.63 -6.66 -3.72
N GLN A 50 -5.80 -6.63 -4.76
CA GLN A 50 -5.51 -7.82 -5.59
C GLN A 50 -4.87 -8.97 -4.82
N ASN A 51 -4.09 -8.66 -3.77
CA ASN A 51 -3.46 -9.67 -2.93
C ASN A 51 -4.30 -10.02 -1.68
N ASN A 52 -5.53 -9.50 -1.57
CA ASN A 52 -6.43 -9.74 -0.43
C ASN A 52 -5.77 -9.45 0.93
N LEU A 53 -4.95 -8.38 0.99
CA LEU A 53 -4.14 -8.09 2.18
C LEU A 53 -5.01 -7.59 3.35
N PHE A 54 -6.19 -7.05 3.06
CA PHE A 54 -7.17 -6.66 4.07
C PHE A 54 -7.58 -7.84 4.95
N SER A 55 -7.84 -9.01 4.35
CA SER A 55 -8.19 -10.22 5.09
C SER A 55 -7.09 -10.66 6.06
N SER A 56 -5.81 -10.38 5.75
CA SER A 56 -4.72 -10.60 6.71
C SER A 56 -4.75 -9.55 7.82
N ALA A 57 -4.91 -8.27 7.48
CA ALA A 57 -4.96 -7.16 8.43
C ALA A 57 -6.13 -7.23 9.41
N ASP A 58 -7.26 -7.85 9.02
CA ASP A 58 -8.41 -8.11 9.90
C ASP A 58 -8.07 -9.00 11.10
N ASN A 59 -6.94 -9.73 11.05
CA ASN A 59 -6.42 -10.49 12.19
C ASN A 59 -5.66 -9.63 13.21
N GLY A 60 -5.64 -8.31 13.04
CA GLY A 60 -5.09 -7.34 13.96
C GLY A 60 -3.67 -6.86 13.62
N ILE A 61 -3.06 -6.13 14.55
CA ILE A 61 -1.80 -5.39 14.34
C ILE A 61 -0.55 -6.12 14.84
N GLY A 62 -0.69 -7.37 15.25
CA GLY A 62 0.41 -8.15 15.84
C GLY A 62 1.55 -8.40 14.86
N ARG A 63 2.76 -8.65 15.39
CA ARG A 63 3.97 -8.91 14.59
C ARG A 63 3.77 -10.02 13.55
N ALA A 64 3.11 -11.11 13.92
CA ALA A 64 2.84 -12.23 13.02
C ALA A 64 2.01 -11.82 11.79
N VAL A 65 1.03 -10.91 11.97
CA VAL A 65 0.19 -10.37 10.89
C VAL A 65 0.99 -9.40 10.02
N SER A 66 1.74 -8.49 10.64
CA SER A 66 2.64 -7.58 9.91
C SER A 66 3.66 -8.34 9.05
N ASP A 67 4.21 -9.44 9.58
CA ASP A 67 5.16 -10.27 8.88
C ASP A 67 4.50 -11.09 7.74
N SER A 68 3.26 -11.55 7.90
CA SER A 68 2.55 -12.25 6.81
C SER A 68 2.28 -11.33 5.63
N ILE A 69 1.90 -10.08 5.89
CA ILE A 69 1.70 -9.07 4.85
C ILE A 69 3.05 -8.69 4.22
N THR A 70 4.09 -8.52 5.03
CA THR A 70 5.44 -8.21 4.52
C THR A 70 5.95 -9.30 3.58
N ARG A 71 5.67 -10.58 3.86
CA ARG A 71 6.04 -11.69 2.97
C ARG A 71 5.41 -11.56 1.58
N ILE A 72 4.17 -11.10 1.50
CA ILE A 72 3.46 -10.92 0.22
C ILE A 72 4.01 -9.69 -0.51
N VAL A 73 4.22 -8.59 0.21
CA VAL A 73 4.79 -7.36 -0.35
C VAL A 73 6.20 -7.61 -0.89
N ASN A 74 7.03 -8.34 -0.15
CA ASN A 74 8.34 -8.82 -0.61
C ASN A 74 8.93 -9.83 0.38
N LEU A 75 8.90 -11.10 0.00
CA LEU A 75 9.37 -12.22 0.80
C LEU A 75 10.84 -12.09 1.23
N TYR A 76 11.72 -11.63 0.34
CA TYR A 76 13.18 -11.62 0.54
C TYR A 76 13.70 -10.33 1.18
N ASP A 77 12.81 -9.50 1.71
CA ASP A 77 13.18 -8.24 2.34
C ASP A 77 13.70 -8.46 3.76
N ASN A 78 14.72 -7.71 4.20
CA ASN A 78 15.22 -7.78 5.58
C ASN A 78 14.58 -6.73 6.52
N HIS A 79 13.60 -5.96 6.03
CA HIS A 79 12.97 -4.83 6.76
C HIS A 79 11.66 -5.21 7.49
N TYR A 80 11.48 -6.47 7.90
CA TYR A 80 10.27 -6.92 8.62
C TYR A 80 10.04 -6.14 9.92
N GLU A 81 11.10 -5.97 10.70
CA GLU A 81 11.07 -5.21 11.95
C GLU A 81 10.76 -3.73 11.69
N ASP A 82 11.40 -3.10 10.70
CA ASP A 82 11.15 -1.70 10.36
C ASP A 82 9.70 -1.47 9.93
N ARG A 83 9.10 -2.38 9.17
CA ARG A 83 7.70 -2.28 8.72
C ARG A 83 6.74 -2.41 9.90
N HIS A 84 7.01 -3.33 10.83
CA HIS A 84 6.21 -3.46 12.05
C HIS A 84 6.35 -2.24 12.96
N ASN A 85 7.58 -1.76 13.19
CA ASN A 85 7.83 -0.59 14.03
C ASN A 85 7.19 0.68 13.47
N ASN A 86 7.17 0.85 12.14
CA ASN A 86 6.44 1.95 11.51
C ASN A 86 4.93 1.85 11.73
N LEU A 87 4.33 0.66 11.64
CA LEU A 87 2.91 0.45 11.95
C LEU A 87 2.58 0.87 13.38
N ILE A 88 3.36 0.39 14.36
CA ILE A 88 3.16 0.72 15.78
C ILE A 88 3.32 2.22 16.01
N ARG A 89 4.35 2.84 15.44
CA ARG A 89 4.58 4.28 15.55
C ARG A 89 3.41 5.09 14.98
N PHE A 90 2.90 4.76 13.80
CA PHE A 90 1.79 5.50 13.19
C PHE A 90 0.48 5.37 13.98
N LEU A 91 0.25 4.22 14.62
CA LEU A 91 -0.87 4.02 15.54
C LEU A 91 -0.73 4.86 16.81
N GLN A 92 0.48 4.91 17.39
CA GLN A 92 0.77 5.71 18.59
C GLN A 92 0.72 7.22 18.34
N GLU A 93 1.16 7.66 17.17
CA GLU A 93 1.14 9.07 16.76
C GLU A 93 -0.26 9.55 16.35
N GLY A 94 -1.28 8.67 16.32
CA GLY A 94 -2.66 9.05 15.98
C GLY A 94 -2.81 9.61 14.56
N ILE A 95 -1.89 9.27 13.65
CA ILE A 95 -1.81 9.84 12.28
C ILE A 95 -3.13 9.68 11.51
N PHE A 96 -3.96 8.72 11.91
CA PHE A 96 -5.18 8.34 11.23
C PHE A 96 -6.44 8.58 12.06
N ASP A 97 -6.33 9.22 13.24
CA ASP A 97 -7.45 9.47 14.15
C ASP A 97 -8.59 10.24 13.47
N GLU A 98 -8.26 11.13 12.52
CA GLU A 98 -9.21 11.90 11.73
C GLU A 98 -9.86 11.12 10.57
N ILE A 99 -9.35 9.95 10.22
CA ILE A 99 -9.79 9.17 9.03
C ILE A 99 -10.78 8.06 9.43
N PHE A 100 -10.90 7.69 10.71
CA PHE A 100 -11.70 6.53 11.21
C PHE A 100 -13.23 6.62 11.09
N LEU A 101 -13.78 7.48 10.24
CA LEU A 101 -15.24 7.56 10.05
C LEU A 101 -15.83 6.46 9.15
N ASN A 102 -15.02 5.59 8.53
CA ASN A 102 -15.49 4.41 7.82
C ASN A 102 -14.52 3.23 7.97
N ILE A 103 -15.08 2.01 8.08
CA ILE A 103 -14.38 0.76 8.37
C ILE A 103 -13.33 0.37 7.30
N ASP A 104 -13.38 1.02 6.14
CA ASP A 104 -12.48 0.83 5.00
C ASP A 104 -11.06 1.41 5.20
N VAL A 105 -10.81 2.11 6.31
CA VAL A 105 -9.57 2.89 6.54
C VAL A 105 -8.44 2.07 7.17
N PHE A 106 -8.76 0.92 7.78
CA PHE A 106 -7.75 0.00 8.31
C PHE A 106 -6.84 -0.56 7.21
N ILE A 107 -7.36 -0.62 5.98
CA ILE A 107 -6.64 -0.94 4.74
C ILE A 107 -5.53 0.08 4.44
N CYS A 108 -5.79 1.37 4.68
CA CYS A 108 -4.85 2.47 4.46
C CYS A 108 -3.69 2.46 5.46
N LEU A 109 -3.95 2.08 6.72
CA LEU A 109 -2.97 2.00 7.81
C LEU A 109 -1.81 1.06 7.46
N PHE A 110 -2.13 -0.14 6.99
CA PHE A 110 -1.12 -1.11 6.61
C PHE A 110 -0.47 -0.78 5.26
N CYS A 111 -1.22 -0.32 4.26
CA CYS A 111 -0.66 0.15 2.99
C CYS A 111 0.43 1.22 3.19
N LYS A 112 0.16 2.24 4.02
CA LYS A 112 1.11 3.35 4.22
C LYS A 112 2.30 2.94 5.10
N ALA A 113 2.08 2.12 6.13
CA ALA A 113 3.17 1.61 6.99
C ALA A 113 4.08 0.59 6.28
N ILE A 114 3.49 -0.34 5.53
CA ILE A 114 4.20 -1.48 4.93
C ILE A 114 4.66 -1.19 3.50
N ILE A 115 4.02 -0.33 2.69
CA ILE A 115 4.46 -0.10 1.29
C ILE A 115 5.24 1.22 1.15
N CYS A 116 4.91 2.25 1.94
CA CYS A 116 5.42 3.61 1.79
C CYS A 116 6.59 4.00 2.73
N SER A 117 7.39 3.06 3.23
CA SER A 117 8.51 3.29 4.18
C SER A 117 9.67 4.18 3.69
N ARG A 118 9.50 4.98 2.63
CA ARG A 118 10.50 5.98 2.17
C ARG A 118 9.94 7.35 1.80
N PHE A 119 8.69 7.65 2.12
CA PHE A 119 8.16 8.99 1.95
C PHE A 119 7.99 9.66 3.30
N LYS A 120 8.85 10.63 3.59
CA LYS A 120 8.54 11.75 4.48
C LYS A 120 7.40 12.58 3.87
N ILE A 121 6.22 12.00 3.69
CA ILE A 121 4.98 12.75 3.45
C ILE A 121 4.30 12.88 4.81
N ILE A 122 4.98 13.64 5.68
CA ILE A 122 4.30 14.60 6.54
C ILE A 122 4.55 15.91 5.81
N ASN A 123 3.56 16.36 5.06
CA ASN A 123 3.15 17.74 4.95
C ASN A 123 1.80 17.70 4.23
N PHE A 124 0.79 18.19 4.96
CA PHE A 124 -0.42 18.74 4.37
C PHE A 124 -0.07 19.79 3.32
#